data_AF-A0A257QCN6-F1
#
_entry.id   AF-A0A257QCN6-F1
#
_cell.length_a   1.000
_cell.length_b   1.000
_cell.length_c   1.000
_cell.angle_alpha   90.00
_cell.angle_beta   90.00
_cell.angle_gamma   90.00
#
_symmetry.space_group_name_H-M   'P 1'
#
loop_
_entity.id
_entity.type
_entity.pdbx_description
1 polymer ?
#
loop_
_entity_poly.entity_id
_entity_poly.type
_entity_poly.pdbx_seq_one_letter_code
_entity_poly.pdbx_strand_id
1 'polypeptide(L)'
;MNPEIQLMLARRQRFIQRWPLIALVAALITIGFYIWAFIKQPILVNPLHVINLIQTNGLDSATQSLLAIVAPILFLAIGALLLLLLLFVTVGLINEGRLIRLIEQKQS
;
A
#
# COMPACT_ATOMS: atom_id res chain seq x y z
N MET A 1 8.51 32.19 18.92
CA MET A 1 8.93 30.87 18.40
C MET A 1 10.22 31.06 17.63
N ASN A 2 11.24 30.21 17.85
CA ASN A 2 12.57 30.38 17.25
C ASN A 2 12.45 30.36 15.70
N PRO A 3 12.97 31.35 14.94
CA PRO A 3 12.78 31.44 13.49
C PRO A 3 13.26 30.19 12.73
N GLU A 4 14.24 29.47 13.25
CA GLU A 4 14.74 28.21 12.69
C GLU A 4 13.69 27.08 12.72
N ILE A 5 12.88 27.02 13.79
CA ILE A 5 11.82 26.01 13.94
C ILE A 5 10.70 26.27 12.92
N GLN A 6 10.37 27.54 12.65
CA GLN A 6 9.37 27.90 11.64
C GLN A 6 9.85 27.56 10.22
N LEU A 7 11.13 27.76 9.91
CA LEU A 7 11.72 27.43 8.62
C LEU A 7 11.74 25.91 8.37
N MET A 8 12.02 25.13 9.41
CA MET A 8 11.99 23.66 9.37
C MET A 8 10.56 23.11 9.24
N LEU A 9 9.59 23.73 9.90
CA LEU A 9 8.16 23.40 9.76
C LEU A 9 7.63 23.73 8.37
N ALA A 10 7.92 24.90 7.82
CA ALA A 10 7.45 25.33 6.50
C ALA A 10 7.97 24.43 5.36
N ARG A 11 9.21 23.93 5.47
CA ARG A 11 9.76 22.94 4.53
C ARG A 11 9.03 21.61 4.59
N ARG A 12 8.75 21.10 5.79
CA ARG A 12 8.00 19.85 6.00
C ARG A 12 6.55 19.98 5.53
N GLN A 13 5.92 21.13 5.74
CA GLN A 13 4.53 21.38 5.37
C GLN A 13 4.27 21.30 3.86
N ARG A 14 5.23 21.72 3.01
CA ARG A 14 5.15 21.56 1.55
C ARG A 14 5.25 20.10 1.11
N PHE A 15 6.11 19.32 1.78
CA PHE A 15 6.21 17.88 1.56
C PHE A 15 4.92 17.17 1.98
N ILE A 16 4.40 17.51 3.17
CA ILE A 16 3.14 16.99 3.73
C ILE A 16 1.95 17.26 2.78
N GLN A 17 1.89 18.43 2.14
CA GLN A 17 0.79 18.77 1.22
C GLN A 17 0.83 18.01 -0.11
N ARG A 18 2.02 17.67 -0.63
CA ARG A 18 2.16 16.93 -1.89
C ARG A 18 2.15 15.41 -1.70
N TRP A 19 2.52 14.94 -0.49
CA TRP A 19 2.54 13.53 -0.14
C TRP A 19 1.24 12.76 -0.44
N PRO A 20 0.02 13.24 -0.12
CA PRO A 20 -1.20 12.49 -0.40
C PRO A 20 -1.40 12.23 -1.90
N LEU A 21 -0.95 13.14 -2.78
CA LEU A 21 -1.02 12.94 -4.22
C LEU A 21 -0.02 11.89 -4.69
N ILE A 22 1.21 11.90 -4.13
CA ILE A 22 2.23 10.88 -4.39
C ILE A 22 1.76 9.51 -3.90
N ALA A 23 1.17 9.44 -2.70
CA ALA A 23 0.62 8.22 -2.14
C ALA A 23 -0.56 7.68 -2.97
N LEU A 24 -1.42 8.57 -3.50
CA LEU A 24 -2.51 8.19 -4.39
C LEU A 24 -1.99 7.60 -5.71
N VAL A 25 -0.99 8.25 -6.32
CA VAL A 25 -0.34 7.71 -7.54
C VAL A 25 0.32 6.36 -7.26
N ALA A 26 1.05 6.22 -6.15
CA ALA A 26 1.67 4.97 -5.75
C ALA A 26 0.63 3.86 -5.49
N ALA A 27 -0.49 4.19 -4.84
CA ALA A 27 -1.60 3.27 -4.62
C ALA A 27 -2.25 2.84 -5.94
N LEU A 28 -2.48 3.76 -6.87
CA LEU A 28 -3.02 3.46 -8.20
C LEU A 28 -2.09 2.54 -8.99
N ILE A 29 -0.78 2.81 -8.99
CA ILE A 29 0.22 1.94 -9.64
C ILE A 29 0.20 0.55 -9.01
N THR A 30 0.14 0.47 -7.67
CA THR A 30 0.09 -0.80 -6.94
C THR A 30 -1.16 -1.59 -7.33
N ILE A 31 -2.34 -0.98 -7.23
CA ILE A 31 -3.62 -1.63 -7.58
C ILE A 31 -3.62 -2.05 -9.06
N GLY A 32 -3.16 -1.17 -9.96
CA GLY A 32 -3.05 -1.47 -11.39
C GLY A 32 -2.13 -2.65 -11.67
N PHE A 33 -1.00 -2.74 -10.96
CA PHE A 33 -0.08 -3.88 -11.04
C PHE A 33 -0.75 -5.18 -10.57
N TYR A 34 -1.50 -5.16 -9.46
CA TYR A 34 -2.25 -6.34 -8.99
C TYR A 34 -3.32 -6.77 -9.99
N ILE A 35 -4.08 -5.84 -10.56
CA ILE A 35 -5.10 -6.13 -11.58
C ILE A 35 -4.46 -6.73 -12.83
N TRP A 36 -3.36 -6.14 -13.30
CA TRP A 36 -2.62 -6.65 -14.46
C TRP A 36 -2.07 -8.05 -14.20
N ALA A 37 -1.46 -8.27 -13.03
CA ALA A 37 -0.89 -9.55 -12.63
C ALA A 37 -1.97 -10.62 -12.47
N PHE A 38 -3.17 -10.26 -11.99
CA PHE A 38 -4.32 -11.17 -11.91
C PHE A 38 -4.77 -11.69 -13.28
N ILE A 39 -4.69 -10.86 -14.33
CA ILE A 39 -5.10 -11.23 -15.70
C ILE A 39 -3.97 -11.97 -16.44
N LYS A 40 -2.72 -11.48 -16.35
CA LYS A 40 -1.60 -11.98 -17.15
C LYS A 40 -0.80 -13.10 -16.49
N GLN A 41 -0.75 -13.16 -15.16
CA GLN A 41 -0.02 -14.18 -14.41
C GLN A 41 -0.90 -14.76 -13.28
N PRO A 42 -1.99 -15.48 -13.63
CA PRO A 42 -2.94 -15.99 -12.64
C PRO A 42 -2.31 -16.97 -11.65
N ILE A 43 -1.21 -17.65 -12.03
CA ILE A 43 -0.46 -18.56 -11.16
C ILE A 43 0.10 -17.86 -9.90
N LEU A 44 0.41 -16.56 -9.99
CA LEU A 44 1.05 -15.83 -8.88
C LEU A 44 0.07 -15.06 -8.00
N VAL A 45 -1.16 -14.84 -8.45
CA VAL A 45 -2.09 -13.90 -7.78
C VAL A 45 -3.48 -14.49 -7.57
N ASN A 46 -3.88 -15.50 -8.37
CA ASN A 46 -5.19 -16.12 -8.29
C ASN A 46 -5.11 -17.52 -7.67
N PRO A 47 -5.32 -17.67 -6.35
CA PRO A 47 -5.27 -18.97 -5.70
C PRO A 47 -6.35 -19.93 -6.18
N LEU A 48 -7.51 -19.43 -6.65
CA LEU A 48 -8.59 -20.27 -7.19
C LEU A 48 -8.17 -20.93 -8.50
N HIS A 49 -7.40 -20.23 -9.33
CA HIS A 49 -6.88 -20.78 -10.57
C HIS A 49 -5.87 -21.91 -10.30
N VAL A 50 -5.01 -21.72 -9.30
CA VAL A 50 -4.04 -22.72 -8.86
C VAL A 50 -4.73 -23.95 -8.27
N ILE A 51 -5.75 -23.76 -7.43
CA ILE A 51 -6.55 -24.87 -6.86
C ILE A 51 -7.23 -25.69 -7.97
N ASN A 52 -7.85 -25.02 -8.95
CA ASN A 52 -8.47 -25.72 -10.08
C ASN A 52 -7.43 -26.53 -10.88
N LEU A 53 -6.26 -25.96 -11.16
CA LEU A 53 -5.16 -26.65 -11.85
C LEU A 53 -4.69 -27.90 -11.10
N ILE A 54 -4.54 -27.81 -9.77
CA ILE A 54 -4.14 -28.93 -8.90
C ILE A 54 -5.23 -30.02 -8.90
N GLN A 55 -6.50 -29.65 -8.80
CA GLN A 55 -7.62 -30.59 -8.79
C GLN A 55 -7.79 -31.30 -10.14
N THR A 56 -7.54 -30.62 -11.26
CA THR A 56 -7.71 -31.20 -12.61
C THR A 56 -6.53 -32.05 -13.09
N ASN A 57 -5.29 -31.79 -12.64
CA ASN A 57 -4.09 -32.47 -13.16
C ASN A 57 -3.53 -33.59 -12.27
N GLY A 58 -4.22 -33.97 -11.19
CA GLY A 58 -4.07 -35.28 -10.53
C GLY A 58 -2.65 -35.73 -10.20
N LEU A 59 -1.71 -34.81 -9.91
CA LEU A 59 -0.31 -35.15 -9.71
C LEU A 59 0.18 -34.86 -8.30
N ASP A 60 0.84 -35.89 -7.81
CA ASP A 60 1.61 -36.02 -6.58
C ASP A 60 2.51 -34.81 -6.34
N SER A 61 2.28 -34.17 -5.19
CA SER A 61 3.20 -33.36 -4.38
C SER A 61 2.39 -32.33 -3.60
N ALA A 62 1.83 -32.77 -2.46
CA ALA A 62 1.17 -31.87 -1.49
C ALA A 62 2.03 -30.63 -1.17
N THR A 63 3.36 -30.77 -1.21
CA THR A 63 4.33 -29.68 -1.01
C THR A 63 4.38 -28.67 -2.16
N GLN A 64 4.33 -29.08 -3.44
CA GLN A 64 4.27 -28.11 -4.56
C GLN A 64 2.90 -27.43 -4.62
N SER A 65 1.84 -28.18 -4.31
CA SER A 65 0.48 -27.63 -4.20
C SER A 65 0.37 -26.59 -3.08
N LEU A 66 0.97 -26.85 -1.92
CA LEU A 66 1.07 -25.88 -0.83
C LEU A 66 1.86 -24.64 -1.23
N LEU A 67 3.04 -24.79 -1.81
CA LEU A 67 3.85 -23.65 -2.27
C LEU A 67 3.14 -22.80 -3.32
N ALA A 68 2.41 -23.44 -4.24
CA ALA A 68 1.66 -22.77 -5.30
C ALA A 68 0.46 -21.99 -4.77
N ILE A 69 -0.15 -22.41 -3.65
CA ILE A 69 -1.26 -21.68 -3.00
C ILE A 69 -0.74 -20.57 -2.07
N VAL A 70 0.37 -20.83 -1.36
CA VAL A 70 0.96 -19.87 -0.42
C VAL A 70 1.53 -18.64 -1.13
N ALA A 71 2.13 -18.82 -2.31
CA ALA A 71 2.70 -17.70 -3.08
C ALA A 71 1.66 -16.60 -3.41
N PRO A 72 0.48 -16.90 -3.98
CA PRO A 72 -0.58 -15.90 -4.18
C PRO A 72 -1.07 -15.24 -2.90
N ILE A 73 -1.23 -16.02 -1.82
CA ILE A 73 -1.71 -15.51 -0.55
C ILE A 73 -0.70 -14.53 0.07
N LEU A 74 0.59 -14.89 0.11
CA LEU A 74 1.65 -14.01 0.58
C LEU A 74 1.76 -12.76 -0.28
N PHE A 75 1.67 -12.92 -1.60
CA PHE A 75 1.72 -11.79 -2.52
C PHE A 75 0.56 -10.81 -2.27
N LEU A 76 -0.68 -11.30 -2.10
CA LEU A 76 -1.83 -10.46 -1.74
C LEU A 76 -1.68 -9.83 -0.36
N ALA A 77 -1.19 -10.59 0.64
CA ALA A 77 -0.99 -10.09 2.00
C ALA A 77 0.07 -8.96 2.05
N ILE A 78 1.18 -9.11 1.32
CA ILE A 78 2.22 -8.08 1.21
C ILE A 78 1.66 -6.83 0.52
N GLY A 79 0.88 -6.99 -0.55
CA GLY A 79 0.24 -5.87 -1.24
C GLY A 79 -0.74 -5.12 -0.34
N ALA A 80 -1.58 -5.86 0.37
CA ALA A 80 -2.51 -5.29 1.34
C ALA A 80 -1.77 -4.54 2.46
N LEU A 81 -0.67 -5.10 2.97
CA LEU A 81 0.16 -4.45 3.99
C LEU A 81 0.79 -3.16 3.46
N LEU A 82 1.32 -3.15 2.23
CA LEU A 82 1.88 -1.97 1.60
C LEU A 82 0.83 -0.86 1.43
N LEU A 83 -0.37 -1.20 0.96
CA LEU A 83 -1.47 -0.26 0.85
C LEU A 83 -1.91 0.29 2.21
N LEU A 84 -1.95 -0.56 3.24
CA LEU A 84 -2.28 -0.16 4.60
C LEU A 84 -1.23 0.80 5.17
N LEU A 85 0.06 0.52 4.97
CA LEU A 85 1.16 1.41 5.38
C LEU A 85 1.08 2.76 4.65
N LEU A 86 0.85 2.76 3.33
CA LEU A 86 0.66 3.98 2.56
C LEU A 86 -0.52 4.80 3.11
N LEU A 87 -1.64 4.13 3.40
CA LEU A 87 -2.81 4.79 3.97
C LEU A 87 -2.51 5.35 5.36
N PHE A 88 -1.88 4.57 6.24
CA PHE A 88 -1.52 4.99 7.59
C PHE A 88 -0.61 6.23 7.58
N VAL A 89 0.45 6.22 6.79
CA VAL A 89 1.37 7.36 6.65
C VAL A 89 0.62 8.58 6.10
N THR A 90 -0.25 8.38 5.11
CA THR A 90 -1.03 9.45 4.50
C THR A 90 -1.99 10.10 5.51
N VAL A 91 -2.72 9.29 6.27
CA VAL A 91 -3.64 9.77 7.32
C VAL A 91 -2.88 10.50 8.43
N GLY A 92 -1.74 9.96 8.85
CA GLY A 92 -0.87 10.60 9.85
C GLY A 92 -0.42 12.01 9.41
N LEU A 93 0.09 12.13 8.19
CA LEU A 93 0.55 13.42 7.64
C LEU A 93 -0.58 14.43 7.44
N ILE A 94 -1.78 13.97 7.03
CA ILE A 94 -2.97 14.84 6.93
C ILE A 94 -3.38 15.36 8.31
N ASN A 95 -3.37 14.50 9.33
CA ASN A 95 -3.71 14.87 10.70
C ASN A 95 -2.69 15.84 11.31
N GLU A 96 -1.39 15.65 11.07
CA GLU A 96 -0.35 16.62 11.45
C GLU A 96 -0.60 17.99 10.82
N GLY A 97 -0.90 18.01 9.51
CA GLY A 97 -1.23 19.25 8.80
C GLY A 97 -2.47 19.96 9.34
N ARG A 98 -3.50 19.20 9.76
CA ARG A 98 -4.69 19.75 10.42
C ARG A 98 -4.37 20.29 11.81
N LEU A 99 -3.59 19.56 12.61
CA LEU A 99 -3.25 19.95 13.98
C LEU A 99 -2.47 21.27 14.01
N ILE A 100 -1.50 21.44 13.11
CA ILE A 100 -0.71 22.68 13.00
C ILE A 100 -1.63 23.88 12.69
N ARG A 101 -2.56 23.73 11.74
CA ARG A 101 -3.51 24.81 11.39
C ARG A 101 -4.41 25.20 12.56
N LEU A 102 -4.88 24.22 13.34
CA LEU A 102 -5.73 24.47 14.51
C LEU A 102 -4.98 25.21 15.62
N ILE A 103 -3.69 24.92 15.82
CA ILE A 103 -2.84 25.61 16.80
C ILE A 103 -2.58 27.05 16.36
N GLU A 104 -2.27 27.29 15.07
CA GLU A 104 -2.12 28.64 14.51
C GLU A 104 -3.40 29.48 14.66
N GLN A 105 -4.57 28.89 14.39
CA GLN A 105 -5.87 29.57 14.56
C GLN A 105 -6.19 29.94 16.01
N LYS A 106 -5.70 29.20 17.00
CA LYS A 106 -5.95 29.46 18.43
C LYS A 106 -4.98 30.48 19.03
N GLN A 107 -3.87 30.77 18.35
CA GLN A 107 -2.87 31.76 18.77
C GLN A 107 -3.02 33.13 18.07
N SER A 108 -3.91 33.25 17.08
CA SER A 108 -4.37 34.51 16.50
C SER A 108 -5.61 35.03 17.22
#